data_AF-A0A928DFL5-F1
#
_entry.id   AF-A0A928DFL5-F1
#
_cell.length_a   1.000
_cell.length_b   1.000
_cell.length_c   1.000
_cell.angle_alpha   90.00
_cell.angle_beta   90.00
_cell.angle_gamma   90.00
#
_symmetry.space_group_name_H-M   'P 1'
#
loop_
_entity.id
_entity.type
_entity.pdbx_description
1 polymer ?
#
loop_
_entity_poly.entity_id
_entity_poly.type
_entity_poly.pdbx_seq_one_letter_code
_entity_poly.pdbx_strand_id
1 'polypeptide(L)'
;DKLTNIRCNRNFLLHILNSDIIQSQVEYCKTNNAQPKIAIAQLCKFSLNMPLRQEEQQAIADILSAADKEIDLLEQELAQQEQKKKSLMQLLLTGIVRV
;
A
#
# COMPACT_ATOMS: atom_id res chain seq x y z
N ASP A 1 17.07 -20.74 -10.51
CA ASP A 1 16.41 -19.77 -9.61
C ASP A 1 14.97 -20.17 -9.31
N LYS A 2 14.60 -20.34 -8.04
CA LYS A 2 13.27 -20.86 -7.62
C LYS A 2 12.16 -19.80 -7.59
N LEU A 3 12.50 -18.53 -7.77
CA LEU A 3 11.56 -17.39 -7.66
C LEU A 3 11.34 -16.64 -8.97
N THR A 4 12.10 -16.94 -10.03
CA THR A 4 12.08 -16.16 -11.29
C THR A 4 11.02 -16.60 -12.29
N ASN A 5 10.25 -17.65 -12.01
CA ASN A 5 9.25 -18.19 -12.94
C ASN A 5 7.79 -18.01 -12.46
N ILE A 6 7.53 -16.97 -11.68
CA ILE A 6 6.17 -16.62 -11.23
C ILE A 6 5.50 -15.80 -12.32
N ARG A 7 4.58 -16.42 -13.07
CA ARG A 7 3.73 -15.73 -14.04
C ARG A 7 2.52 -15.13 -13.33
N CYS A 8 2.72 -13.96 -12.71
CA CYS A 8 1.69 -13.22 -11.99
C CYS A 8 1.70 -11.75 -12.41
N ASN A 9 0.53 -11.12 -12.42
CA ASN A 9 0.43 -9.67 -12.51
C ASN A 9 1.18 -9.00 -11.34
N ARG A 10 2.02 -8.00 -11.64
CA ARG A 10 2.87 -7.34 -10.64
C ARG A 10 2.07 -6.59 -9.57
N ASN A 11 1.06 -5.82 -9.97
CA ASN A 11 0.26 -5.01 -9.06
C ASN A 11 -0.60 -5.91 -8.18
N PHE A 12 -1.17 -6.96 -8.77
CA PHE A 12 -1.88 -7.98 -8.02
C PHE A 12 -0.99 -8.67 -6.98
N LEU A 13 0.24 -9.03 -7.35
CA LEU A 13 1.20 -9.64 -6.43
C LEU A 13 1.50 -8.69 -5.26
N LEU A 14 1.71 -7.40 -5.53
CA LEU A 14 1.95 -6.40 -4.49
C LEU A 14 0.78 -6.34 -3.49
N HIS A 15 -0.45 -6.29 -3.99
CA HIS A 15 -1.66 -6.29 -3.18
C HIS A 15 -1.79 -7.56 -2.33
N ILE A 16 -1.52 -8.73 -2.91
CA ILE A 16 -1.53 -10.00 -2.14
C ILE A 16 -0.45 -10.01 -1.07
N LEU A 17 0.77 -9.56 -1.38
CA LEU A 17 1.86 -9.55 -0.41
C LEU A 17 1.54 -8.62 0.77
N ASN A 18 0.81 -7.53 0.53
CA ASN A 18 0.35 -6.61 1.58
C ASN A 18 -0.93 -7.06 2.29
N SER A 19 -1.56 -8.16 1.86
CA SER A 19 -2.75 -8.67 2.54
C SER A 19 -2.46 -9.19 3.94
N ASP A 20 -3.44 -9.09 4.83
CA ASP A 20 -3.33 -9.52 6.24
C ASP A 20 -2.90 -10.98 6.37
N ILE A 21 -3.35 -11.84 5.46
CA ILE A 21 -3.01 -13.27 5.44
C ILE A 21 -1.51 -13.47 5.27
N ILE A 22 -0.89 -12.72 4.35
CA ILE A 22 0.54 -12.84 4.08
C ILE A 22 1.36 -12.08 5.11
N GLN A 23 0.93 -10.91 5.54
CA GLN A 23 1.61 -10.17 6.61
C GLN A 23 1.61 -10.95 7.92
N SER A 24 0.54 -11.69 8.24
CA SER A 24 0.51 -12.59 9.40
C SER A 24 1.53 -13.74 9.28
N GLN A 25 1.68 -14.31 8.08
CA GLN A 25 2.70 -15.35 7.82
C GLN A 25 4.12 -14.78 7.88
N VAL A 26 4.32 -13.56 7.37
CA VAL A 26 5.58 -12.82 7.47
C VAL A 26 5.95 -12.59 8.93
N GLU A 27 5.00 -12.12 9.75
CA GLU A 27 5.22 -11.84 11.16
C GLU A 27 5.61 -13.11 11.94
N TYR A 28 5.00 -14.25 11.61
CA TYR A 28 5.34 -15.53 12.23
C TYR A 28 6.73 -16.05 11.83
N CYS A 29 7.16 -15.78 10.60
CA CYS A 29 8.41 -16.31 10.05
C CYS A 29 9.61 -15.36 10.17
N LYS A 30 9.40 -14.08 10.48
CA LYS A 30 10.49 -13.10 10.59
C LYS A 30 11.31 -13.34 11.85
N THR A 31 12.61 -13.08 11.76
CA THR A 31 13.50 -13.08 12.93
C THR A 31 13.36 -11.78 13.72
N ASN A 32 13.37 -11.86 15.06
CA ASN A 32 13.29 -10.70 15.96
C ASN A 32 14.61 -9.92 16.09
N ASN A 33 15.35 -9.77 14.99
CA ASN A 33 16.61 -9.02 14.95
C ASN A 33 16.38 -7.59 14.43
N ALA A 34 17.37 -6.71 14.61
CA ALA A 34 17.32 -5.32 14.13
C ALA A 34 17.04 -5.17 12.62
N GLN A 35 17.38 -6.20 11.82
CA GLN A 35 16.89 -6.37 10.46
C GLN A 35 16.16 -7.72 10.37
N PRO A 36 14.82 -7.73 10.41
CA PRO A 36 14.07 -8.97 10.26
C PRO A 36 14.37 -9.58 8.90
N LYS A 37 14.73 -10.87 8.90
CA LYS A 37 15.01 -11.64 7.68
C LYS A 37 14.07 -12.82 7.60
N ILE A 38 13.61 -13.12 6.38
CA ILE A 38 12.82 -14.31 6.07
C ILE A 38 13.68 -15.20 5.20
N ALA A 39 13.89 -16.44 5.63
CA ALA A 39 14.58 -17.43 4.82
C ALA A 39 13.73 -17.78 3.58
N ILE A 40 14.37 -17.90 2.42
CA ILE A 40 13.69 -18.28 1.16
C ILE A 40 12.89 -19.59 1.31
N ALA A 41 13.38 -20.53 2.11
CA ALA A 41 12.69 -21.80 2.39
C ALA A 41 11.36 -21.61 3.14
N GLN A 42 11.20 -20.53 3.91
CA GLN A 42 9.93 -20.18 4.55
C GLN A 42 9.01 -19.44 3.58
N LEU A 43 9.56 -18.54 2.76
CA LEU A 43 8.81 -17.84 1.73
C LEU A 43 8.14 -18.82 0.75
N CYS A 44 8.83 -19.89 0.35
CA CYS A 44 8.25 -20.92 -0.52
C CYS A 44 7.12 -21.75 0.12
N LYS A 45 6.90 -21.63 1.43
CA LYS A 45 5.80 -22.31 2.15
C LYS A 45 4.57 -21.44 2.30
N PHE A 46 4.62 -20.18 1.87
CA PHE A 46 3.49 -19.28 2.02
C PHE A 46 2.32 -19.76 1.15
N SER A 47 1.14 -19.81 1.76
CA SER A 47 -0.08 -20.18 1.05
C SER A 47 -0.64 -18.93 0.38
N LEU A 48 -0.59 -18.89 -0.95
CA LEU A 48 -1.12 -17.79 -1.76
C LEU A 48 -2.41 -18.24 -2.43
N ASN A 49 -3.53 -17.56 -2.12
CA ASN A 49 -4.78 -17.74 -2.85
C ASN A 49 -4.79 -16.74 -4.00
N MET A 50 -4.60 -17.22 -5.22
CA MET A 50 -4.50 -16.39 -6.42
C MET A 50 -5.32 -17.01 -7.56
N PRO A 51 -6.10 -16.20 -8.30
CA PRO A 51 -6.78 -16.68 -9.49
C PRO A 51 -5.77 -17.04 -10.58
N LEU A 52 -6.01 -18.15 -11.30
CA LEU A 52 -5.12 -18.64 -12.35
C LEU A 52 -5.15 -17.77 -13.62
N ARG A 53 -6.24 -17.02 -13.82
CA ARG A 53 -6.45 -16.19 -15.02
C ARG A 53 -5.80 -14.82 -14.83
N GLN A 54 -4.93 -14.46 -15.77
CA GLN A 54 -4.22 -13.19 -15.73
C GLN A 54 -5.16 -11.97 -15.89
N GLU A 55 -6.25 -12.12 -16.64
CA GLU A 55 -7.28 -11.08 -16.80
C GLU A 55 -7.99 -10.77 -15.48
N GLU A 56 -8.29 -11.81 -14.69
CA GLU A 56 -8.92 -11.65 -13.38
C GLU A 56 -7.96 -10.98 -12.38
N GLN A 57 -6.67 -11.37 -12.39
CA GLN A 57 -5.65 -10.69 -11.59
C GLN A 57 -5.53 -9.21 -11.94
N GLN A 58 -5.58 -8.88 -13.24
CA GLN A 58 -5.50 -7.50 -13.72
C GLN A 58 -6.72 -6.70 -13.26
N ALA A 59 -7.94 -7.22 -13.43
CA ALA A 59 -9.16 -6.55 -13.02
C ALA A 59 -9.19 -6.26 -11.51
N ILE A 60 -8.77 -7.23 -10.69
CA ILE A 60 -8.68 -7.04 -9.23
C ILE A 60 -7.63 -5.97 -8.92
N ALA A 61 -6.44 -6.04 -9.54
CA ALA A 61 -5.38 -5.08 -9.31
C ALA A 61 -5.79 -3.66 -9.71
N ASP A 62 -6.51 -3.49 -10.82
CA ASP A 62 -6.96 -2.18 -11.28
C ASP A 62 -7.96 -1.54 -10.32
N ILE A 63 -8.89 -2.33 -9.79
CA ILE A 63 -9.87 -1.85 -8.78
C ILE A 63 -9.15 -1.41 -7.51
N LEU A 64 -8.25 -2.25 -6.98
CA LEU A 64 -7.52 -1.93 -5.75
C LEU A 64 -6.60 -0.71 -5.95
N SER A 65 -5.89 -0.65 -7.06
CA SER A 65 -5.04 0.50 -7.38
C SER A 65 -5.82 1.77 -7.69
N ALA A 66 -7.08 1.68 -8.13
CA ALA A 66 -7.94 2.86 -8.25
C ALA A 66 -8.33 3.38 -6.87
N ALA A 67 -8.68 2.49 -5.93
CA ALA A 67 -9.00 2.86 -4.56
C ALA A 67 -7.81 3.51 -3.84
N ASP A 68 -6.60 2.96 -3.98
CA ASP A 68 -5.39 3.57 -3.40
C ASP A 68 -5.15 4.99 -3.94
N LYS A 69 -5.31 5.18 -5.25
CA LYS A 69 -5.17 6.51 -5.87
C LYS A 69 -6.22 7.49 -5.35
N GLU A 70 -7.44 7.03 -5.11
CA GLU A 70 -8.50 7.86 -4.53
C GLU A 70 -8.13 8.30 -3.11
N ILE A 71 -7.61 7.39 -2.29
CA ILE A 71 -7.10 7.70 -0.95
C ILE A 71 -5.97 8.72 -1.02
N ASP A 72 -4.96 8.49 -1.88
CA ASP A 72 -3.82 9.40 -2.05
C ASP A 72 -4.28 10.83 -2.43
N LEU A 73 -5.27 10.94 -3.32
CA LEU A 73 -5.83 12.22 -3.73
C LEU A 73 -6.56 12.92 -2.58
N LEU A 74 -7.36 12.17 -1.80
CA LEU A 74 -8.05 12.71 -0.63
C LEU A 74 -7.08 13.19 0.45
N GLU A 75 -6.00 12.46 0.70
CA GLU A 75 -4.95 12.87 1.64
C GLU A 75 -4.24 14.15 1.18
N GLN A 76 -3.96 14.27 -0.12
CA GLN A 76 -3.38 15.49 -0.69
C GLN A 76 -4.35 16.68 -0.58
N GLU A 77 -5.63 16.48 -0.87
CA GLU A 77 -6.65 17.52 -0.70
C GLU A 77 -6.76 17.96 0.75
N LEU A 78 -6.78 17.02 1.69
CA LEU A 78 -6.81 17.30 3.13
C LEU A 78 -5.62 18.17 3.54
N ALA A 79 -4.40 17.77 3.16
CA ALA A 79 -3.18 18.53 3.46
C ALA A 79 -3.23 19.97 2.88
N GLN A 80 -3.75 20.12 1.66
CA GLN A 80 -3.94 21.44 1.05
C GLN A 80 -4.97 22.30 1.80
N GLN A 81 -6.08 21.71 2.25
CA GLN A 81 -7.09 22.43 3.03
C GLN A 81 -6.56 22.85 4.40
N GLU A 82 -5.79 22.02 5.08
CA GLU A 82 -5.13 22.38 6.34
C GLU A 82 -4.16 23.54 6.16
N GLN A 83 -3.36 23.51 5.08
CA GLN A 83 -2.44 24.60 4.75
C GLN A 83 -3.19 25.90 4.45
N LYS A 84 -4.27 25.86 3.66
CA LYS A 84 -5.12 27.02 3.37
C LYS A 84 -5.71 27.60 4.66
N LYS A 85 -6.26 26.74 5.53
CA LYS A 85 -6.81 27.15 6.83
C LYS A 85 -5.75 27.86 7.67
N LYS A 86 -4.53 27.32 7.73
CA LYS A 86 -3.42 27.91 8.49
C LYS A 86 -3.01 29.28 7.93
N SER A 87 -2.88 29.40 6.61
CA SER A 87 -2.56 30.67 5.95
C SER A 87 -3.64 31.73 6.17
N LEU A 88 -4.92 31.37 6.04
CA LEU A 88 -6.03 32.28 6.30
C LEU A 88 -6.05 32.75 7.76
N MET A 89 -5.86 31.82 8.71
CA MET A 89 -5.78 32.15 10.13
C MET A 89 -4.64 33.16 10.40
N GLN A 90 -3.48 32.98 9.78
CA GLN A 90 -2.36 33.92 9.89
C GLN A 90 -2.71 35.30 9.33
N LEU A 91 -3.35 35.38 8.16
CA LEU A 91 -3.77 36.65 7.55
C LEU A 91 -4.78 37.42 8.42
N LEU A 92 -5.71 36.71 9.06
CA LEU A 92 -6.70 37.28 9.97
C LEU A 92 -6.06 37.76 11.28
N LEU A 93 -5.23 36.92 11.91
CA LEU A 93 -4.55 37.27 13.17
C LEU A 93 -3.54 38.41 13.03
N THR A 94 -2.90 38.53 11.86
CA THR A 94 -1.99 39.63 11.55
C THR A 94 -2.71 40.89 11.08
N GLY A 95 -4.04 40.84 10.92
CA GLY A 95 -4.88 41.98 10.50
C GLY A 95 -4.62 42.47 9.08
N ILE A 96 -3.90 41.68 8.26
CA ILE A 96 -3.66 41.94 6.84
C ILE A 96 -4.99 41.86 6.07
N VAL A 97 -5.80 40.87 6.40
CA VAL A 97 -7.18 40.74 5.92
C VAL A 97 -8.11 41.00 7.10
N ARG A 98 -9.09 41.88 6.90
CA ARG A 98 -10.15 42.17 7.88
C ARG A 98 -11.49 41.75 7.29
N VAL A 99 -12.32 41.12 8.11
CA VAL A 99 -13.69 40.71 7.76
C VAL A 99 -14.66 41.71 8.36
#